data_AF-A0A497HYQ4-F1
#
_entry.id   AF-A0A497HYQ4-F1
#
_cell.length_a   1.000
_cell.length_b   1.000
_cell.length_c   1.000
_cell.angle_alpha   90.00
_cell.angle_beta   90.00
_cell.angle_gamma   90.00
#
_symmetry.space_group_name_H-M   'P 1'
#
loop_
_entity.id
_entity.type
_entity.pdbx_description
1 polymer ?
#
loop_
_entity_poly.entity_id
_entity_poly.type
_entity_poly.pdbx_seq_one_letter_code
_entity_poly.pdbx_strand_id
1 'polypeptide(L)'
;LELGEAPVVLKKGEKIIFNLPGIELQEYRKERIRGTYGGVSFRVMKGVYLRTGSFGAGESKEELKAVDIGNLIMTNKKIVFMGSRKSASINLAKIIGIEAYENALVIHAENRKKPVILSGLDKLKLEMSVEDRAYEIPLTGIFLKELIEGVIRELPS
;
A
#
# COMPACT_ATOMS: atom_id res chain seq x y z
N LEU A 1 14.54 -12.17 -2.11
CA LEU A 1 13.88 -11.68 -0.87
C LEU A 1 14.93 -11.72 0.22
N GLU A 2 15.35 -10.57 0.74
CA GLU A 2 16.25 -10.59 1.89
C GLU A 2 15.54 -11.28 3.06
N LEU A 3 16.04 -12.44 3.45
CA LEU A 3 15.63 -13.18 4.65
C LEU A 3 16.29 -12.59 5.93
N GLY A 4 16.66 -11.32 5.89
CA GLY A 4 17.51 -10.64 6.87
C GLY A 4 16.76 -9.68 7.80
N GLU A 5 17.44 -9.31 8.89
CA GLU A 5 16.96 -8.52 10.03
C GLU A 5 16.05 -7.35 9.63
N ALA A 6 14.82 -7.35 10.14
CA ALA A 6 13.89 -6.25 9.97
C ALA A 6 13.83 -5.43 11.27
N PRO A 7 13.57 -4.11 11.21
CA PRO A 7 13.47 -3.24 12.39
C PRO A 7 12.18 -3.49 13.19
N VAL A 8 11.74 -4.73 13.34
CA VAL A 8 10.52 -5.13 14.06
C VAL A 8 10.86 -5.97 15.27
N VAL A 9 10.29 -5.63 16.41
CA VAL A 9 10.36 -6.48 17.61
C VAL A 9 9.43 -7.67 17.45
N LEU A 10 10.01 -8.87 17.51
CA LEU A 10 9.31 -10.14 17.38
C LEU A 10 8.83 -10.65 18.75
N LYS A 11 7.57 -11.10 18.81
CA LYS A 11 7.05 -11.82 19.98
C LYS A 11 7.47 -13.29 19.94
N LYS A 12 7.32 -14.02 21.05
CA LYS A 12 7.61 -15.47 21.11
C LYS A 12 6.90 -16.22 19.97
N GLY A 13 7.67 -17.01 19.21
CA GLY A 13 7.18 -17.78 18.05
C GLY A 13 6.78 -16.94 16.83
N GLU A 14 7.03 -15.63 16.84
CA GLU A 14 6.86 -14.77 15.68
C GLU A 14 8.11 -14.84 14.79
N LYS A 15 7.91 -15.00 13.48
CA LYS A 15 8.97 -15.10 12.48
C LYS A 15 8.70 -14.13 11.35
N ILE A 16 9.77 -13.50 10.84
CA ILE A 16 9.71 -12.67 9.64
C ILE A 16 9.51 -13.58 8.43
N ILE A 17 8.58 -13.21 7.56
CA ILE A 17 8.33 -13.86 6.27
C ILE A 17 9.02 -13.06 5.17
N PHE A 18 8.85 -11.73 5.18
CA PHE A 18 9.58 -10.84 4.29
C PHE A 18 9.78 -9.44 4.89
N ASN A 19 10.79 -8.74 4.36
CA ASN A 19 11.06 -7.33 4.59
C ASN A 19 11.37 -6.66 3.25
N LEU A 20 10.56 -5.67 2.87
CA LEU A 20 10.65 -4.96 1.61
C LEU A 20 10.91 -3.47 1.86
N PRO A 21 12.10 -2.93 1.56
CA PRO A 21 12.40 -1.52 1.72
C PRO A 21 11.80 -0.68 0.59
N GLY A 22 11.77 0.65 0.76
CA GLY A 22 11.40 1.60 -0.30
C GLY A 22 9.90 1.66 -0.63
N ILE A 23 9.05 1.09 0.24
CA ILE A 23 7.61 1.10 0.05
C ILE A 23 7.03 2.43 0.52
N GLU A 24 6.07 2.95 -0.23
CA GLU A 24 5.40 4.21 0.07
C GLU A 24 4.06 3.95 0.77
N LEU A 25 3.84 4.61 1.93
CA LEU A 25 2.53 4.67 2.58
C LEU A 25 1.74 5.83 1.97
N GLN A 26 0.54 5.53 1.45
CA GLN A 26 -0.35 6.50 0.83
C GLN A 26 -1.53 6.84 1.75
N GLU A 27 -1.97 8.10 1.70
CA GLU A 27 -3.22 8.54 2.34
C GLU A 27 -4.01 9.45 1.41
N TYR A 28 -5.34 9.33 1.45
CA TYR A 28 -6.22 10.31 0.83
C TYR A 28 -6.07 11.67 1.51
N ARG A 29 -5.70 12.68 0.73
CA ARG A 29 -5.69 14.08 1.14
C ARG A 29 -6.70 14.87 0.31
N LYS A 30 -7.50 15.70 1.00
CA LYS A 30 -8.37 16.69 0.37
C LYS A 30 -7.51 17.86 -0.08
N GLU A 31 -7.40 18.09 -1.37
CA GLU A 31 -6.90 19.37 -1.88
C GLU A 31 -8.04 20.38 -1.89
N ARG A 32 -7.81 21.55 -1.28
CA ARG A 32 -8.71 22.70 -1.43
C ARG A 32 -8.23 23.51 -2.62
N ILE A 33 -8.97 23.46 -3.72
CA ILE A 33 -8.75 24.37 -4.85
C ILE A 33 -9.17 25.77 -4.38
N ARG A 34 -8.20 26.63 -4.03
CA ARG A 34 -8.44 28.06 -3.87
C ARG A 34 -8.45 28.69 -5.26
N GLY A 35 -9.62 28.77 -5.87
CA GLY A 35 -9.81 29.53 -7.10
C GLY A 35 -9.71 31.03 -6.80
N THR A 36 -8.61 31.67 -7.22
CA THR A 36 -8.60 33.11 -7.46
C THR A 36 -9.38 33.36 -8.75
N TYR A 37 -10.30 34.32 -8.70
CA TYR A 37 -11.15 34.83 -9.77
C TYR A 37 -10.58 34.68 -11.21
N GLY A 38 -11.34 34.04 -12.10
CA GLY A 38 -11.04 34.00 -13.55
C GLY A 38 -11.21 32.61 -14.14
N GLY A 39 -12.39 32.33 -14.71
CA GLY A 39 -12.74 31.02 -15.27
C GLY A 39 -11.84 30.61 -16.44
N VAL A 40 -11.22 29.43 -16.32
CA VAL A 40 -10.67 28.68 -17.44
C VAL A 40 -10.93 27.20 -17.19
N SER A 41 -11.63 26.54 -18.13
CA SER A 41 -11.91 25.10 -18.09
C SER A 41 -10.72 24.32 -18.65
N PHE A 42 -10.20 23.34 -17.91
CA PHE A 42 -9.16 22.43 -18.40
C PHE A 42 -9.70 21.00 -18.54
N ARG A 43 -9.29 20.32 -19.61
CA ARG A 43 -9.65 18.94 -19.95
C ARG A 43 -8.66 17.98 -19.29
N VAL A 44 -9.13 17.09 -18.42
CA VAL A 44 -8.25 16.27 -17.54
C VAL A 44 -8.14 14.78 -17.94
N MET A 45 -8.77 14.33 -19.05
CA MET A 45 -8.87 12.94 -19.58
C MET A 45 -10.14 12.13 -19.17
N LYS A 46 -10.40 11.03 -19.91
CA LYS A 46 -11.73 10.48 -20.28
C LYS A 46 -12.63 10.09 -19.11
N GLY A 47 -13.84 10.69 -19.06
CA GLY A 47 -15.01 10.13 -18.37
C GLY A 47 -15.75 11.08 -17.43
N VAL A 48 -15.19 12.24 -17.08
CA VAL A 48 -15.79 13.16 -16.10
C VAL A 48 -15.97 14.55 -16.70
N TYR A 49 -17.20 15.07 -16.66
CA TYR A 49 -17.55 16.45 -16.99
C TYR A 49 -18.00 17.15 -15.71
N LEU A 50 -17.42 18.33 -15.40
CA LEU A 50 -17.95 19.24 -14.40
C LEU A 50 -18.49 20.49 -15.09
N ARG A 51 -19.79 20.72 -14.90
CA ARG A 51 -20.56 21.80 -15.54
C ARG A 51 -20.65 22.96 -14.56
N THR A 52 -20.32 24.16 -15.03
CA THR A 52 -20.43 25.40 -14.26
C THR A 52 -21.90 25.73 -13.98
N GLY A 53 -22.23 25.98 -12.71
CA GLY A 53 -23.57 26.33 -12.25
C GLY A 53 -23.48 27.08 -10.92
N SER A 54 -23.15 28.37 -11.00
CA SER A 54 -23.28 29.42 -10.00
C SER A 54 -23.75 29.01 -8.59
N PHE A 55 -22.87 28.47 -7.74
CA PHE A 55 -22.94 28.58 -6.28
C PHE A 55 -21.55 28.26 -5.74
N GLY A 56 -21.01 29.13 -4.88
CA GLY A 56 -19.68 28.96 -4.32
C GLY A 56 -19.55 27.65 -3.54
N ALA A 57 -18.91 26.66 -4.15
CA ALA A 57 -18.44 25.46 -3.48
C ALA A 57 -17.09 25.12 -4.09
N GLY A 58 -16.01 25.42 -3.38
CA GLY A 58 -14.69 24.94 -3.77
C GLY A 58 -14.73 23.42 -3.80
N GLU A 59 -14.63 22.84 -5.00
CA GLU A 59 -14.57 21.40 -5.17
C GLU A 59 -13.31 20.89 -4.50
N SER A 60 -13.47 20.09 -3.45
CA SER A 60 -12.34 19.38 -2.84
C SER A 60 -12.12 18.08 -3.60
N LYS A 61 -11.04 18.01 -4.38
CA LYS A 61 -10.60 16.74 -4.97
C LYS A 61 -9.85 15.93 -3.91
N GLU A 62 -10.25 14.69 -3.69
CA GLU A 62 -9.48 13.75 -2.88
C GLU A 62 -8.44 13.08 -3.77
N GLU A 63 -7.16 13.22 -3.42
CA GLU A 63 -6.05 12.58 -4.12
C GLU A 63 -5.24 11.72 -3.15
N LEU A 64 -4.75 10.58 -3.65
CA LEU A 64 -3.78 9.76 -2.92
C LEU A 64 -2.41 10.44 -2.96
N LYS A 65 -1.79 10.58 -1.79
CA LYS A 65 -0.43 11.13 -1.68
C LYS A 65 0.45 10.25 -0.81
N ALA A 66 1.70 10.10 -1.24
CA ALA A 66 2.75 9.48 -0.45
C ALA A 66 2.98 10.34 0.80
N VAL A 67 2.71 9.77 1.97
CA VAL A 67 2.90 10.45 3.26
C VAL A 67 4.16 9.99 3.97
N ASP A 68 4.68 8.81 3.62
CA ASP A 68 5.96 8.34 4.10
C ASP A 68 6.56 7.24 3.21
N ILE A 69 7.86 6.99 3.34
CA ILE A 69 8.57 5.89 2.68
C ILE A 69 9.30 5.09 3.75
N GLY A 70 9.28 3.76 3.63
CA GLY A 70 9.87 2.87 4.63
C GLY A 70 9.83 1.41 4.25
N ASN A 71 9.84 0.56 5.28
CA ASN A 71 9.87 -0.88 5.13
C ASN A 71 8.46 -1.44 5.26
N LEU A 72 8.08 -2.32 4.33
CA LEU A 72 6.94 -3.22 4.47
C LEU A 72 7.45 -4.58 4.96
N ILE A 73 7.06 -4.93 6.17
CA ILE A 73 7.51 -6.14 6.86
C ILE A 73 6.29 -7.01 7.10
N MET A 74 6.37 -8.28 6.76
CA MET A 74 5.37 -9.27 7.15
C MET A 74 6.00 -10.32 8.04
N THR A 75 5.32 -10.61 9.14
CA THR A 75 5.59 -11.77 9.99
C THR A 75 4.47 -12.79 9.84
N ASN A 76 4.63 -13.97 10.44
CA ASN A 76 3.54 -14.95 10.58
C ASN A 76 2.40 -14.49 11.51
N LYS A 77 2.40 -13.24 12.00
CA LYS A 77 1.33 -12.70 12.86
C LYS A 77 0.78 -11.36 12.41
N LYS A 78 1.59 -10.51 11.77
CA LYS A 78 1.20 -9.15 11.41
C LYS A 78 1.92 -8.64 10.17
N ILE A 79 1.30 -7.68 9.49
CA ILE A 79 1.92 -6.82 8.49
C ILE A 79 2.22 -5.49 9.16
N VAL A 80 3.43 -4.98 8.94
CA VAL A 80 3.93 -3.74 9.49
C VAL A 80 4.49 -2.86 8.38
N PHE A 81 4.00 -1.65 8.27
CA PHE A 81 4.71 -0.57 7.59
C PHE A 81 5.49 0.24 8.64
N MET A 82 6.77 0.49 8.36
CA MET A 82 7.64 1.26 9.23
C MET A 82 8.43 2.28 8.41
N GLY A 83 7.96 3.52 8.41
CA GLY A 83 8.66 4.67 7.85
C GLY A 83 9.23 5.57 8.95
N SER A 84 9.95 6.61 8.52
CA SER A 84 10.61 7.58 9.43
C SER A 84 9.63 8.45 10.22
N ARG A 85 8.41 8.67 9.71
CA ARG A 85 7.40 9.57 10.26
C ARG A 85 6.12 8.84 10.64
N LYS A 86 5.80 7.74 9.95
CA LYS A 86 4.57 6.98 10.14
C LYS A 86 4.85 5.49 10.23
N SER A 87 4.06 4.83 11.06
CA SER A 87 4.02 3.37 11.17
C SER A 87 2.59 2.88 11.12
N ALA A 88 2.38 1.70 10.56
CA ALA A 88 1.10 1.00 10.61
C ALA A 88 1.37 -0.47 10.95
N SER A 89 0.57 -1.05 11.84
CA SER A 89 0.59 -2.49 12.14
C SER A 89 -0.81 -3.05 11.98
N ILE A 90 -0.91 -4.21 11.35
CA ILE A 90 -2.16 -4.95 11.14
C ILE A 90 -1.90 -6.40 11.51
N ASN A 91 -2.62 -6.93 12.50
CA ASN A 91 -2.59 -8.36 12.78
C ASN A 91 -3.26 -9.11 11.63
N LEU A 92 -2.66 -10.20 11.17
CA LEU A 92 -3.18 -11.00 10.05
C LEU A 92 -4.60 -11.50 10.32
N ALA A 93 -4.87 -11.97 11.54
CA ALA A 93 -6.20 -12.41 11.98
C ALA A 93 -7.26 -11.30 12.04
N LYS A 94 -6.88 -10.03 11.83
CA LYS A 94 -7.79 -8.87 11.80
C LYS A 94 -7.97 -8.28 10.41
N ILE A 95 -7.34 -8.86 9.39
CA ILE A 95 -7.53 -8.46 7.99
C ILE A 95 -8.89 -8.97 7.54
N ILE A 96 -9.68 -8.08 6.94
CA ILE A 96 -11.02 -8.39 6.42
C ILE A 96 -11.08 -8.33 4.89
N GLY A 97 -10.07 -7.75 4.26
CA GLY A 97 -10.00 -7.64 2.81
C GLY A 97 -8.65 -7.11 2.35
N ILE A 98 -8.20 -7.60 1.20
CA ILE A 98 -6.99 -7.16 0.54
C ILE A 98 -7.32 -6.90 -0.93
N GLU A 99 -7.11 -5.67 -1.38
CA GLU A 99 -7.12 -5.33 -2.80
C GLU A 99 -5.68 -5.20 -3.29
N ALA A 100 -5.42 -5.71 -4.47
CA ALA A 100 -4.08 -5.77 -5.04
C ALA A 100 -4.07 -5.23 -6.46
N TYR A 101 -3.05 -4.44 -6.74
CA TYR A 101 -2.73 -3.89 -8.04
C TYR A 101 -1.28 -4.26 -8.36
N GLU A 102 -0.83 -3.99 -9.59
CA GLU A 102 0.56 -4.29 -9.98
C GLU A 102 1.56 -3.62 -9.04
N ASN A 103 1.37 -2.32 -8.77
CA ASN A 103 2.28 -1.50 -7.98
C ASN A 103 1.85 -1.27 -6.53
N ALA A 104 0.68 -1.76 -6.10
CA ALA A 104 0.08 -1.39 -4.83
C ALA A 104 -0.73 -2.49 -4.14
N LEU A 105 -0.85 -2.36 -2.82
CA LEU A 105 -1.63 -3.22 -1.93
C LEU A 105 -2.48 -2.35 -1.00
N VAL A 106 -3.76 -2.65 -0.90
CA VAL A 106 -4.71 -1.99 0.00
C VAL A 106 -5.22 -3.01 1.00
N ILE A 107 -4.95 -2.80 2.28
CA ILE A 107 -5.31 -3.73 3.35
C ILE A 107 -6.38 -3.11 4.24
N HIS A 108 -7.52 -3.78 4.32
CA HIS A 108 -8.64 -3.45 5.21
C HIS A 108 -8.59 -4.33 6.46
N ALA A 109 -8.86 -3.76 7.63
CA ALA A 109 -8.80 -4.48 8.90
C ALA A 109 -9.91 -4.04 9.87
N GLU A 110 -10.43 -4.98 10.68
CA GLU A 110 -11.55 -4.77 11.61
C GLU A 110 -11.34 -3.57 12.55
N ASN A 111 -10.11 -3.40 13.03
CA ASN A 111 -9.76 -2.41 14.04
C ASN A 111 -9.28 -1.07 13.44
N ARG A 112 -9.56 -0.81 12.15
CA ARG A 112 -9.13 0.43 11.47
C ARG A 112 -10.28 1.04 10.69
N LYS A 113 -10.43 2.36 10.83
CA LYS A 113 -11.43 3.15 10.07
C LYS A 113 -11.03 3.41 8.62
N LYS A 114 -9.74 3.35 8.31
CA LYS A 114 -9.20 3.57 6.96
C LYS A 114 -8.27 2.42 6.60
N PRO A 115 -8.25 1.99 5.32
CA PRO A 115 -7.31 0.99 4.87
C PRO A 115 -5.87 1.50 4.94
N VAL A 116 -4.92 0.58 4.98
CA VAL A 116 -3.50 0.88 4.77
C VAL A 116 -3.20 0.67 3.30
N ILE A 117 -2.73 1.72 2.63
CA ILE A 117 -2.42 1.72 1.20
C ILE A 117 -0.91 1.79 1.04
N LEU A 118 -0.34 0.78 0.41
CA LEU A 118 1.09 0.60 0.20
C LEU A 118 1.36 0.57 -1.29
N SER A 119 2.36 1.29 -1.77
CA SER A 119 2.67 1.42 -3.19
C SER A 119 4.17 1.40 -3.47
N GLY A 120 4.54 1.24 -4.75
CA GLY A 120 5.93 1.07 -5.18
C GLY A 120 6.42 -0.36 -5.10
N LEU A 121 5.51 -1.34 -5.09
CA LEU A 121 5.83 -2.77 -5.01
C LEU A 121 6.53 -3.26 -6.30
N ASP A 122 6.07 -2.77 -7.44
CA ASP A 122 6.60 -3.00 -8.79
C ASP A 122 8.06 -2.55 -8.98
N LYS A 123 8.55 -1.66 -8.10
CA LYS A 123 9.96 -1.23 -8.09
C LYS A 123 10.90 -2.31 -7.55
N LEU A 124 10.37 -3.30 -6.85
CA LEU A 124 11.15 -4.39 -6.26
C LEU A 124 11.12 -5.61 -7.17
N LYS A 125 12.26 -6.29 -7.26
CA LYS A 125 12.43 -7.48 -8.08
C LYS A 125 12.96 -8.64 -7.26
N LEU A 126 12.43 -9.82 -7.55
CA LEU A 126 12.96 -11.09 -7.12
C LEU A 126 13.91 -11.60 -8.20
N GLU A 127 15.20 -11.67 -7.86
CA GLU A 127 16.16 -12.43 -8.65
C GLU A 127 16.06 -13.90 -8.23
N MET A 128 15.69 -14.75 -9.19
CA MET A 128 15.60 -16.20 -9.01
C MET A 128 16.47 -16.89 -10.04
N SER A 129 17.33 -17.80 -9.59
CA SER A 129 18.06 -18.70 -10.49
C SER A 129 17.40 -20.07 -10.48
N VAL A 130 17.00 -20.56 -11.64
CA VAL A 130 16.48 -21.93 -11.83
C VAL A 130 17.41 -22.61 -12.82
N GLU A 131 18.07 -23.68 -12.38
CA GLU A 131 19.20 -24.29 -13.10
C GLU A 131 20.27 -23.24 -13.41
N ASP A 132 20.63 -23.05 -14.68
CA ASP A 132 21.61 -22.07 -15.15
C ASP A 132 20.98 -20.76 -15.66
N ARG A 133 19.70 -20.51 -15.38
CA ARG A 133 18.97 -19.32 -15.86
C ARG A 133 18.57 -18.40 -14.72
N ALA A 134 18.97 -17.14 -14.81
CA ALA A 134 18.52 -16.07 -13.93
C ALA A 134 17.25 -15.41 -14.48
N TYR A 135 16.25 -15.25 -13.62
CA TYR A 135 14.97 -14.60 -13.88
C TYR A 135 14.79 -13.44 -12.91
N GLU A 136 14.41 -12.28 -13.45
CA GLU A 136 13.93 -11.16 -12.65
C GLU A 136 12.40 -11.16 -12.67
N ILE A 137 11.79 -11.39 -11.51
CA ILE A 137 10.34 -11.40 -11.35
C ILE A 137 9.94 -10.15 -10.57
N PRO A 138 9.12 -9.25 -11.13
CA PRO A 138 8.64 -8.08 -10.39
C PRO A 138 7.76 -8.52 -9.21
N LEU A 139 8.01 -7.93 -8.04
CA LEU A 139 7.20 -8.15 -6.84
C LEU A 139 5.91 -7.34 -6.93
N THR A 140 4.91 -7.88 -7.63
CA THR A 140 3.63 -7.20 -7.76
C THR A 140 2.79 -7.29 -6.48
N GLY A 141 1.87 -6.34 -6.29
CA GLY A 141 0.88 -6.44 -5.22
C GLY A 141 0.02 -7.69 -5.30
N ILE A 142 -0.23 -8.20 -6.52
CA ILE A 142 -0.97 -9.44 -6.75
C ILE A 142 -0.23 -10.63 -6.15
N PHE A 143 1.08 -10.76 -6.42
CA PHE A 143 1.91 -11.80 -5.84
C PHE A 143 1.91 -11.73 -4.31
N LEU A 144 2.09 -10.53 -3.76
CA LEU A 144 2.11 -10.33 -2.31
C LEU A 144 0.76 -10.64 -1.66
N LYS A 145 -0.36 -10.32 -2.32
CA LYS A 145 -1.70 -10.70 -1.85
C LYS A 145 -1.82 -12.21 -1.71
N GLU A 146 -1.47 -12.97 -2.73
CA GLU A 146 -1.56 -14.44 -2.70
C GLU A 146 -0.69 -15.02 -1.57
N LEU A 147 0.52 -14.48 -1.39
CA LEU A 147 1.40 -14.88 -0.29
C LEU A 147 0.79 -14.55 1.08
N ILE A 148 0.21 -13.36 1.25
CA ILE A 148 -0.45 -12.95 2.49
C ILE A 148 -1.65 -13.85 2.80
N GLU A 149 -2.51 -14.09 1.81
CA GLU A 149 -3.68 -14.95 1.98
C GLU A 149 -3.29 -16.40 2.26
N GLY A 150 -2.24 -16.91 1.62
CA GLY A 150 -1.68 -18.23 1.92
C GLY A 150 -1.33 -18.39 3.40
N VAL A 151 -0.60 -17.41 3.96
CA VAL A 151 -0.24 -17.41 5.38
C VAL A 151 -1.47 -17.25 6.29
N ILE A 152 -2.45 -16.42 5.90
CA ILE A 152 -3.69 -16.26 6.67
C ILE A 152 -4.46 -17.58 6.76
N ARG A 153 -4.50 -18.37 5.67
CA ARG A 153 -5.18 -19.69 5.65
C ARG A 153 -4.53 -20.72 6.58
N GLU A 154 -3.25 -20.54 6.92
CA GLU A 154 -2.52 -21.39 7.87
C GLU A 154 -2.70 -20.97 9.33
N LEU A 155 -3.37 -19.83 9.60
CA LEU A 155 -3.63 -19.41 10.96
C LEU A 155 -4.58 -20.38 11.66
N PRO A 156 -4.34 -20.70 12.94
CA PRO A 156 -5.29 -21.49 13.72
C PRO A 156 -6.62 -20.73 13.83
N SER A 157 -7.71 -21.46 13.65
CA SER A 157 -9.11 -20.99 13.80
C SER A 157 -9.42 -20.49 15.20
#